data_AF-A0A9D1RWT1-F1
#
_entry.id   AF-A0A9D1RWT1-F1
#
_cell.length_a   1.000
_cell.length_b   1.000
_cell.length_c   1.000
_cell.angle_alpha   90.00
_cell.angle_beta   90.00
_cell.angle_gamma   90.00
#
_symmetry.space_group_name_H-M   'P 1'
#
loop_
_entity.id
_entity.type
_entity.pdbx_description
1 polymer ?
#
loop_
_entity_poly.entity_id
_entity_poly.type
_entity_poly.pdbx_seq_one_letter_code
_entity_poly.pdbx_strand_id
1 'polypeptide(L)'
;MNDRESGSPTLPLPLPPGTGELAAAYLLGTPAVYDPHTGQQVDPAGNARPARGALASRSVGARAGLEPPRFCALCGRRLMVQVDPMGWTAQCSRHGKLTADIYVDTLGNHASEPLR
;
A
#
# COMPACT_ATOMS: atom_id res chain seq x y z
N MET A 1 -30.41 -8.12 6.15
CA MET A 1 -30.17 -6.67 6.20
C MET A 1 -29.21 -6.40 7.33
N ASN A 2 -27.99 -5.98 7.04
CA ASN A 2 -27.11 -5.31 8.00
C ASN A 2 -26.04 -4.63 7.15
N ASP A 3 -26.42 -3.47 6.64
CA ASP A 3 -25.56 -2.51 5.96
C ASP A 3 -24.54 -1.99 6.98
N ARG A 4 -23.34 -2.60 6.98
CA ARG A 4 -22.19 -2.04 7.68
C ARG A 4 -21.68 -0.87 6.83
N GLU A 5 -22.25 0.30 7.09
CA GLU A 5 -21.76 1.57 6.58
C GLU A 5 -20.26 1.67 6.88
N SER A 6 -19.47 1.58 5.80
CA SER A 6 -18.03 1.78 5.82
C SER A 6 -17.79 3.28 5.97
N GLY A 7 -17.87 3.77 7.21
CA GLY A 7 -17.46 5.14 7.52
C GLY A 7 -15.97 5.29 7.22
N SER A 8 -15.65 5.90 6.07
CA SER A 8 -14.28 6.32 5.77
C SER A 8 -13.79 7.22 6.90
N PRO A 9 -12.61 6.96 7.49
CA PRO A 9 -12.05 7.88 8.47
C PRO A 9 -11.83 9.23 7.80
N THR A 10 -12.49 10.27 8.29
CA THR A 10 -12.27 11.65 7.84
C THR A 10 -10.86 12.07 8.23
N LEU A 11 -9.94 12.06 7.26
CA LEU A 11 -8.58 12.55 7.45
C LEU A 11 -8.61 14.07 7.70
N PRO A 12 -7.77 14.61 8.61
CA PRO A 12 -7.87 15.99 9.10
C PRO A 12 -7.46 17.07 8.07
N LEU A 13 -6.92 16.68 6.91
CA LEU A 13 -6.59 17.57 5.79
C LEU A 13 -6.85 16.84 4.45
N PRO A 14 -7.34 17.52 3.40
CA PRO A 14 -7.44 16.91 2.08
C PRO A 14 -6.03 16.58 1.59
N LEU A 15 -5.83 15.31 1.23
CA LEU A 15 -4.57 14.85 0.67
C LEU A 15 -4.27 15.62 -0.63
N PRO A 16 -2.99 15.87 -0.97
CA PRO A 16 -2.66 16.52 -2.23
C PRO A 16 -3.33 15.76 -3.39
N PRO A 17 -3.91 16.47 -4.38
CA PRO A 17 -4.62 15.84 -5.48
C PRO A 17 -3.72 14.78 -6.15
N GLY A 18 -4.22 13.56 -6.29
CA GLY A 18 -3.46 12.41 -6.80
C GLY A 18 -2.87 11.48 -5.73
N THR A 19 -2.95 11.85 -4.44
CA THR A 19 -2.51 10.98 -3.34
C THR A 19 -3.66 10.09 -2.90
N GLY A 20 -3.60 8.80 -3.24
CA GLY A 20 -4.61 7.83 -2.81
C GLY A 20 -4.59 7.62 -1.30
N GLU A 21 -5.70 7.17 -0.72
CA GLU A 21 -5.80 6.80 0.70
C GLU A 21 -4.73 5.79 1.12
N LEU A 22 -4.32 4.90 0.20
CA LEU A 22 -3.23 3.96 0.43
C LEU A 22 -1.88 4.67 0.62
N ALA A 23 -1.55 5.66 -0.20
CA ALA A 23 -0.32 6.44 -0.04
C ALA A 23 -0.34 7.24 1.26
N ALA A 24 -1.48 7.84 1.60
CA ALA A 24 -1.67 8.52 2.88
C ALA A 24 -1.45 7.59 4.08
N ALA A 25 -1.95 6.36 4.02
CA ALA A 25 -1.77 5.40 5.10
C ALA A 25 -0.29 5.09 5.37
N TYR A 26 0.52 5.00 4.32
CA TYR A 26 1.96 4.79 4.44
C TYR A 26 2.71 6.03 4.95
N LEU A 27 2.36 7.22 4.44
CA LEU A 27 3.08 8.46 4.73
C LEU A 27 2.69 9.07 6.09
N LEU A 28 1.41 8.98 6.45
CA LEU A 28 0.83 9.60 7.65
C LEU A 28 0.66 8.60 8.80
N GLY A 29 1.00 7.32 8.58
CA GLY A 29 0.90 6.29 9.60
C GLY A 29 -0.53 5.95 10.03
N THR A 30 -1.52 6.13 9.15
CA THR A 30 -2.88 5.63 9.38
C THR A 30 -2.81 4.13 9.70
N PRO A 31 -3.49 3.64 10.75
CA PRO A 31 -3.34 2.26 11.19
C PRO A 31 -3.69 1.29 10.06
N ALA A 32 -2.69 0.49 9.66
CA ALA A 32 -2.89 -0.60 8.72
C ALA A 32 -3.78 -1.67 9.38
N VAL A 33 -4.82 -2.11 8.67
CA VAL A 33 -5.70 -3.22 9.09
C VAL A 33 -5.16 -4.56 8.59
N TYR A 34 -4.38 -4.52 7.51
CA TYR A 34 -3.77 -5.68 6.88
C TYR A 34 -2.27 -5.50 6.72
N ASP A 35 -1.53 -6.59 6.93
CA ASP A 35 -0.12 -6.70 6.63
C ASP A 35 0.13 -6.57 5.12
N PRO A 36 0.95 -5.61 4.65
CA PRO A 36 1.05 -5.34 3.21
C PRO A 36 1.78 -6.40 2.38
N HIS A 37 2.53 -7.30 2.99
CA HIS A 37 3.32 -8.30 2.28
C HIS A 37 2.66 -9.68 2.31
N THR A 38 1.94 -9.99 3.38
CA THR A 38 1.28 -11.28 3.59
C THR A 38 -0.23 -11.25 3.40
N GLY A 39 -0.85 -10.06 3.50
CA GLY A 39 -2.30 -9.89 3.43
C GLY A 39 -3.05 -10.29 4.70
N GLN A 40 -2.33 -10.57 5.80
CA GLN A 40 -2.93 -10.99 7.06
C GLN A 40 -3.54 -9.82 7.82
N GLN A 41 -4.64 -10.06 8.53
CA GLN A 41 -5.18 -9.04 9.43
C GLN A 41 -4.19 -8.78 10.58
N VAL A 42 -3.95 -7.51 10.85
CA VAL A 42 -3.18 -7.05 12.01
C VAL A 42 -4.14 -6.44 13.03
N ASP A 43 -3.87 -6.66 14.31
CA ASP A 43 -4.60 -6.00 15.38
C ASP A 43 -4.11 -4.54 15.58
N PRO A 44 -4.80 -3.72 16.39
CA PRO A 44 -4.39 -2.34 16.64
C PRO A 44 -2.99 -2.19 17.27
N ALA A 45 -2.44 -3.26 17.86
CA ALA A 45 -1.06 -3.28 18.38
C ALA A 45 -0.04 -3.65 17.29
N GLY A 46 -0.47 -3.90 16.06
CA GLY A 46 0.38 -4.24 14.92
C GLY A 46 0.71 -5.73 14.81
N ASN A 47 0.12 -6.59 15.64
CA ASN A 47 0.39 -8.02 15.60
C ASN A 47 -0.47 -8.70 14.54
N ALA A 48 0.17 -9.44 13.64
CA ALA A 48 -0.54 -10.25 12.65
C ALA A 48 -1.25 -11.42 13.33
N ARG A 49 -2.49 -11.70 12.91
CA ARG A 49 -3.22 -12.93 13.24
C ARG A 49 -3.08 -13.90 12.07
N PRO A 50 -2.07 -14.79 12.06
CA PRO A 50 -1.84 -15.66 10.92
C PRO A 50 -3.01 -16.63 10.73
N ALA A 51 -3.63 -16.57 9.56
CA ALA A 51 -4.57 -17.60 9.10
C ALA A 51 -3.89 -18.97 9.05
N ARG A 52 -4.68 -20.05 9.20
CA ARG A 52 -4.18 -21.43 9.14
C ARG A 52 -3.41 -21.65 7.83
N GLY A 53 -2.18 -22.17 7.93
CA GLY A 53 -1.33 -22.48 6.78
C GLY A 53 -0.56 -21.28 6.21
N ALA A 54 -0.70 -20.09 6.80
CA ALA A 54 0.12 -18.96 6.41
C ALA A 54 1.53 -19.04 6.99
N LEU A 55 2.46 -18.36 6.31
CA LEU A 55 3.82 -18.17 6.81
C LEU A 55 3.79 -17.44 8.16
N ALA A 56 4.59 -17.92 9.11
CA ALA A 56 4.71 -17.34 10.45
C ALA A 56 5.29 -15.92 10.42
N SER A 57 6.07 -15.57 9.38
CA SER A 57 6.71 -14.27 9.24
C SER A 57 6.72 -13.79 7.79
N ARG A 58 6.87 -12.46 7.63
CA ARG A 58 7.23 -11.83 6.35
C ARG A 58 8.51 -12.46 5.77
N SER A 59 8.66 -12.38 4.45
CA SER A 59 9.91 -12.72 3.75
C SER A 59 11.08 -11.88 4.27
N VAL A 60 12.31 -12.35 4.08
CA VAL A 60 13.51 -11.57 4.44
C VAL A 60 13.53 -10.22 3.71
N GLY A 61 13.20 -10.21 2.41
CA GLY A 61 13.12 -8.98 1.61
C GLY A 61 12.07 -8.00 2.12
N ALA A 62 10.87 -8.47 2.47
CA ALA A 62 9.82 -7.63 3.05
C ALA A 62 10.22 -7.04 4.41
N ARG A 63 10.93 -7.79 5.26
CA ARG A 63 11.45 -7.28 6.54
C ARG A 63 12.56 -6.24 6.35
N ALA A 64 13.33 -6.37 5.26
CA ALA A 64 14.38 -5.44 4.89
C ALA A 64 13.88 -4.23 4.07
N GLY A 65 12.59 -4.16 3.74
CA GLY A 65 12.03 -3.09 2.91
C GLY A 65 12.40 -3.16 1.41
N LEU A 66 12.89 -4.32 0.94
CA LEU A 66 13.34 -4.53 -0.43
C LEU A 66 12.24 -5.09 -1.36
N GLU A 67 11.08 -5.44 -0.80
CA GLU A 67 9.96 -6.01 -1.54
C GLU A 67 8.82 -5.00 -1.63
N PRO A 68 8.20 -4.79 -2.80
CA PRO A 68 6.98 -4.00 -2.89
C PRO A 68 5.84 -4.62 -2.07
N PRO A 69 4.89 -3.82 -1.55
CA PRO A 69 3.70 -4.35 -0.93
C PRO A 69 2.84 -5.08 -1.96
N ARG A 70 2.33 -6.25 -1.60
CA ARG A 70 1.48 -7.09 -2.46
C ARG A 70 0.01 -6.97 -2.14
N PHE A 71 -0.31 -6.43 -0.96
CA PHE A 71 -1.68 -6.30 -0.45
C PHE A 71 -1.91 -4.87 0.04
N CYS A 72 -3.14 -4.40 -0.15
CA CYS A 72 -3.57 -3.11 0.35
C CYS A 72 -3.67 -3.15 1.89
N ALA A 73 -2.93 -2.27 2.57
CA ALA A 73 -2.93 -2.17 4.03
C ALA A 73 -4.31 -1.84 4.63
N LEU A 74 -5.21 -1.26 3.83
CA LEU A 74 -6.54 -0.82 4.26
C LEU A 74 -7.63 -1.87 4.06
N CYS A 75 -7.56 -2.70 3.02
CA CYS A 75 -8.63 -3.66 2.71
C CYS A 75 -8.20 -5.08 2.36
N GLY A 76 -6.90 -5.39 2.39
CA GLY A 76 -6.37 -6.73 2.16
C GLY A 76 -6.48 -7.24 0.72
N ARG A 77 -6.97 -6.43 -0.24
CA ARG A 77 -6.95 -6.80 -1.67
C ARG A 77 -5.53 -6.86 -2.20
N ARG A 78 -5.26 -7.80 -3.11
CA ARG A 78 -3.99 -7.84 -3.85
C ARG A 78 -3.83 -6.56 -4.69
N LEU A 79 -2.64 -6.00 -4.65
CA LEU A 79 -2.26 -4.84 -5.46
C LEU A 79 -1.80 -5.33 -6.84
N MET A 80 -2.07 -4.52 -7.87
CA MET A 80 -1.35 -4.65 -9.13
C MET A 80 0.00 -3.97 -8.96
N VAL A 81 1.07 -4.78 -8.95
CA VAL A 81 2.44 -4.32 -8.72
C VAL A 81 3.22 -4.41 -10.02
N GLN A 82 3.87 -3.30 -10.38
CA GLN A 82 4.85 -3.25 -11.45
C GLN A 82 6.18 -2.82 -10.84
N VAL A 83 7.20 -3.62 -11.07
CA VAL A 83 8.59 -3.35 -10.65
C VAL A 83 9.37 -2.94 -11.88
N ASP A 84 10.17 -1.90 -11.76
CA ASP A 84 11.10 -1.43 -12.76
C ASP A 84 12.49 -1.25 -12.11
N PRO A 85 13.58 -1.08 -12.88
CA PRO A 85 14.91 -0.92 -12.31
C PRO A 85 15.06 0.29 -11.37
N MET A 86 14.17 1.27 -11.48
CA MET A 86 14.21 2.55 -10.76
C MET A 86 13.22 2.60 -9.60
N GLY A 87 12.44 1.54 -9.38
CA GLY A 87 11.43 1.53 -8.35
C GLY A 87 10.29 0.55 -8.59
N TRP A 88 9.14 0.90 -8.04
CA TRP A 88 7.91 0.16 -8.27
C TRP A 88 6.68 1.04 -8.09
N THR A 89 5.59 0.60 -8.72
CA THR A 89 4.24 1.12 -8.51
C THR A 89 3.32 0.01 -8.03
N ALA A 90 2.44 0.32 -7.09
CA ALA A 90 1.47 -0.60 -6.52
C ALA A 90 0.09 0.05 -6.47
N GLN A 91 -0.88 -0.52 -7.18
CA GLN A 91 -2.22 0.04 -7.32
C GLN A 91 -3.27 -0.82 -6.60
N CYS A 92 -4.04 -0.20 -5.71
CA CYS A 92 -5.29 -0.76 -5.20
C CYS A 92 -6.46 -0.27 -6.06
N SER A 93 -7.37 -1.17 -6.42
CA SER A 93 -8.60 -0.80 -7.15
C SER A 93 -9.56 0.09 -6.35
N ARG A 94 -9.38 0.21 -5.02
CA ARG A 94 -10.22 1.02 -4.13
C ARG A 94 -9.48 2.23 -3.55
N HIS A 95 -8.31 2.01 -2.97
CA HIS A 95 -7.62 3.02 -2.15
C HIS A 95 -6.51 3.77 -2.89
N GLY A 96 -6.38 3.58 -4.21
CA GLY A 96 -5.43 4.32 -5.03
C GLY A 96 -4.03 3.70 -5.12
N LYS A 97 -3.09 4.52 -5.60
CA LYS A 97 -1.71 4.15 -5.97
C LYS A 97 -0.73 4.45 -4.84
N LEU A 98 0.32 3.65 -4.76
CA LEU A 98 1.54 3.88 -3.98
C LEU A 98 2.74 3.66 -4.91
N THR A 99 3.76 4.49 -4.81
CA THR A 99 5.00 4.34 -5.58
C THR A 99 6.21 4.44 -4.66
N ALA A 100 7.30 3.82 -5.07
CA ALA A 100 8.62 4.09 -4.54
C ALA A 100 9.57 4.12 -5.73
N ASP A 101 9.95 5.32 -6.13
CA ASP A 101 10.87 5.59 -7.23
C ASP A 101 12.09 6.33 -6.68
N ILE A 102 13.27 6.03 -7.24
CA ILE A 102 14.53 6.64 -6.79
C ILE A 102 14.77 8.03 -7.40
N TYR A 103 13.96 8.43 -8.38
CA TYR A 103 14.01 9.77 -8.97
C TYR A 103 12.93 10.67 -8.35
N VAL A 104 13.33 11.48 -7.37
CA VAL A 104 12.56 12.67 -6.98
C VAL A 104 12.69 13.75 -8.06
N ASP A 105 12.13 13.53 -9.26
CA ASP A 105 12.02 14.64 -10.20
C ASP A 105 10.94 15.59 -9.67
N THR A 106 11.46 16.59 -8.97
CA THR A 106 10.69 17.70 -8.43
C THR A 106 10.25 18.50 -9.66
N LEU A 107 8.94 18.49 -9.93
CA LEU A 107 8.21 19.26 -10.95
C LEU A 107 7.88 18.50 -12.25
N GLY A 108 6.74 17.79 -12.22
CA GLY A 108 5.76 17.80 -13.31
C GLY A 108 6.19 17.23 -14.66
N ASN A 109 5.48 16.17 -15.06
CA ASN A 109 5.25 15.81 -16.46
C ASN A 109 6.38 15.01 -17.14
N HIS A 110 6.53 13.75 -16.76
CA HIS A 110 7.05 12.73 -17.68
C HIS A 110 5.90 11.79 -18.07
N ALA A 111 5.21 12.14 -19.15
CA ALA A 111 4.73 11.12 -20.05
C ALA A 111 5.96 10.24 -20.38
N SER A 112 5.86 8.96 -20.03
CA SER A 112 6.90 7.97 -20.27
C SER A 112 7.38 8.06 -21.72
N GLU A 113 8.64 8.48 -21.92
CA GLU A 113 9.31 8.28 -23.20
C GLU A 113 9.65 6.78 -23.29
N PRO A 114 9.13 6.02 -24.27
CA PRO A 114 9.45 4.60 -24.36
C PRO A 114 10.91 4.48 -24.80
N LEU A 115 11.74 3.83 -23.97
CA LEU A 115 13.07 3.40 -24.37
C LEU A 115 12.94 2.57 -25.66
N ARG A 116 13.58 3.05 -26.74
CA ARG A 116 13.78 2.30 -27.99
C ARG A 116 14.86 1.24 -27.83
#